data_AF-A0A7C5WT41-F1
#
_entry.id   AF-A0A7C5WT41-F1
#
_cell.length_a   1.000
_cell.length_b   1.000
_cell.length_c   1.000
_cell.angle_alpha   90.00
_cell.angle_beta   90.00
_cell.angle_gamma   90.00
#
_symmetry.space_group_name_H-M   'P 1'
#
loop_
_entity.id
_entity.type
_entity.pdbx_description
1 polymer ?
#
loop_
_entity_poly.entity_id
_entity_poly.type
_entity_poly.pdbx_seq_one_letter_code
_entity_poly.pdbx_strand_id
1 'polypeptide(L)'
;MFVLETLGPLAAGPEGFPRRDGAPYLPGADLREALLTAALTYAFERDEAFAAEMRRFAQHAFKGSAGELAAAMLEALLLRQPELEALAPADVPLAEPERRRVLVVDTAAGRVEGGLELELFEGRAEVPALLQPELETWLAAAARRYRAVLSSAEAAELTRVLPESEPLYRALEAREGEGTFWPLRAGYWTPEPEGGRFLAFARSAAADRALERRFRTRPLPQRILYDPETRRSLGWVNLRKEG
;
A
#
# COMPACT_ATOMS: atom_id res chain seq x y z
N MET A 1 21.13 5.87 -6.87
CA MET A 1 19.84 6.50 -7.23
C MET A 1 18.70 5.57 -6.85
N PHE A 2 17.50 6.04 -6.53
CA PHE A 2 16.34 5.14 -6.35
C PHE A 2 15.56 5.02 -7.65
N VAL A 3 15.00 3.84 -7.89
CA VAL A 3 14.11 3.54 -9.01
C VAL A 3 12.84 2.90 -8.47
N LEU A 4 11.70 3.40 -8.92
CA LEU A 4 10.39 2.81 -8.74
C LEU A 4 10.08 1.95 -9.97
N GLU A 5 9.87 0.66 -9.75
CA GLU A 5 9.52 -0.31 -10.79
C GLU A 5 8.12 -0.87 -10.50
N THR A 6 7.22 -0.83 -11.47
CA THR A 6 5.87 -1.39 -11.30
C THR A 6 5.90 -2.91 -11.35
N LEU A 7 5.33 -3.55 -10.33
CA LEU A 7 5.08 -5.00 -10.28
C LEU A 7 3.63 -5.31 -10.65
N GLY A 8 2.72 -4.39 -10.35
CA GLY A 8 1.41 -4.20 -10.95
C GLY A 8 1.26 -2.74 -11.39
N PRO A 9 0.39 -2.42 -12.36
CA PRO A 9 0.28 -1.06 -12.88
C PRO A 9 -0.04 -0.06 -11.77
N LEU A 10 0.71 1.03 -11.69
CA LEU A 10 0.45 2.13 -10.78
C LEU A 10 -0.76 2.91 -11.29
N ALA A 11 -1.76 3.15 -10.45
CA ALA A 11 -2.99 3.81 -10.86
C ALA A 11 -3.08 5.21 -10.27
N ALA A 12 -3.58 6.16 -11.05
CA ALA A 12 -4.10 7.41 -10.53
C ALA A 12 -5.55 7.25 -10.05
N GLY A 13 -6.01 8.20 -9.25
CA GLY A 13 -7.44 8.34 -8.94
C GLY A 13 -8.27 8.72 -10.18
N PRO A 14 -9.59 8.85 -10.04
CA PRO A 14 -10.50 9.24 -11.12
C PRO A 14 -10.10 10.54 -11.85
N GLU A 15 -9.37 11.43 -11.18
CA GLU A 15 -8.87 12.69 -11.71
C GLU A 15 -7.64 12.53 -12.63
N GLY A 16 -7.01 11.35 -12.67
CA GLY A 16 -5.79 11.08 -13.42
C GLY A 16 -4.51 11.49 -12.67
N PHE A 17 -3.34 11.18 -13.25
CA PHE A 17 -2.08 11.60 -12.65
C PHE A 17 -1.95 13.13 -12.76
N PRO A 18 -1.50 13.82 -11.71
CA PRO A 18 -1.20 15.25 -11.83
C PRO A 18 -0.12 15.47 -12.87
N ARG A 19 -0.19 16.63 -13.53
CA ARG A 19 0.73 17.01 -14.63
C ARG A 19 1.54 18.25 -14.25
N ARG A 20 2.84 18.24 -14.53
CA ARG A 20 3.74 19.41 -14.50
C ARG A 20 4.30 19.61 -15.89
N ASP A 21 4.06 20.78 -16.49
CA ASP A 21 4.44 21.07 -17.88
C ASP A 21 3.95 20.01 -18.89
N GLY A 22 2.76 19.44 -18.65
CA GLY A 22 2.16 18.37 -19.46
C GLY A 22 2.65 16.95 -19.12
N ALA A 23 3.77 16.81 -18.43
CA ALA A 23 4.32 15.52 -18.02
C ALA A 23 3.63 14.97 -16.76
N PRO A 24 3.23 13.69 -16.73
CA PRO A 24 2.65 13.05 -15.55
C PRO A 24 3.68 12.80 -14.46
N TYR A 25 3.22 12.85 -13.21
CA TYR A 25 4.04 12.45 -12.08
C TYR A 25 3.21 11.74 -10.99
N LEU A 26 3.85 10.85 -10.24
CA LEU A 26 3.32 10.34 -8.97
C LEU A 26 3.71 11.35 -7.87
N PRO A 27 2.76 11.89 -7.09
CA PRO A 27 3.07 12.76 -5.97
C PRO A 27 4.03 12.10 -4.98
N GLY A 28 5.01 12.88 -4.49
CA GLY A 28 5.90 12.41 -3.44
C GLY A 28 5.17 11.99 -2.16
N ALA A 29 4.02 12.62 -1.90
CA ALA A 29 3.12 12.28 -0.80
C ALA A 29 2.60 10.84 -0.90
N ASP A 30 2.24 10.34 -2.08
CA ASP A 30 1.73 8.98 -2.26
C ASP A 30 2.81 7.94 -1.93
N LEU A 31 4.06 8.21 -2.34
CA LEU A 31 5.18 7.34 -2.01
C LEU A 31 5.53 7.41 -0.51
N ARG A 32 5.41 8.59 0.10
CA ARG A 32 5.56 8.77 1.55
C ARG A 32 4.52 7.94 2.30
N GLU A 33 3.26 7.99 1.89
CA GLU A 33 2.18 7.21 2.50
C GLU A 33 2.42 5.71 2.37
N ALA A 34 2.90 5.24 1.22
CA ALA A 34 3.25 3.84 1.01
C ALA A 34 4.35 3.37 1.97
N LEU A 35 5.41 4.17 2.13
CA LEU A 35 6.50 3.91 3.07
C LEU A 35 6.02 3.91 4.53
N LEU A 36 5.23 4.89 4.93
CA LEU A 36 4.68 4.99 6.28
C LEU A 36 3.71 3.85 6.61
N THR A 37 2.92 3.40 5.63
CA THR A 37 2.03 2.24 5.79
C THR A 37 2.81 0.95 6.02
N ALA A 38 3.91 0.77 5.29
CA ALA A 38 4.82 -0.35 5.51
C ALA A 38 5.50 -0.26 6.89
N ALA A 39 5.98 0.93 7.26
CA ALA A 39 6.58 1.23 8.55
C ALA A 39 5.64 0.92 9.72
N LEU A 40 4.36 1.31 9.62
CA LEU A 40 3.32 1.04 10.61
C LEU A 40 3.14 -0.46 10.84
N THR A 41 3.03 -1.24 9.76
CA THR A 41 2.87 -2.69 9.83
C THR A 41 4.08 -3.35 10.49
N TYR A 42 5.28 -2.86 10.19
CA TYR A 42 6.52 -3.37 10.78
C TYR A 42 6.67 -3.00 12.26
N ALA A 43 6.29 -1.78 12.65
CA ALA A 43 6.28 -1.34 14.05
C ALA A 43 5.35 -2.20 14.91
N PHE A 44 4.16 -2.53 14.42
CA PHE A 44 3.22 -3.43 15.10
C PHE A 44 3.78 -4.83 15.36
N GLU A 45 4.64 -5.31 14.47
CA GLU A 45 5.29 -6.61 14.67
C GLU A 45 6.46 -6.53 15.65
N ARG A 46 7.19 -5.42 15.63
CA ARG A 46 8.45 -5.29 16.34
C ARG A 46 8.28 -4.81 17.78
N ASP A 47 7.25 -4.03 18.06
CA ASP A 47 6.94 -3.44 19.36
C ASP A 47 5.53 -3.88 19.80
N GLU A 48 5.46 -4.94 20.60
CA GLU A 48 4.18 -5.47 21.11
C GLU A 48 3.49 -4.48 22.06
N ALA A 49 4.23 -3.59 22.74
CA ALA A 49 3.63 -2.57 23.59
C ALA A 49 2.90 -1.52 22.75
N PHE A 50 3.53 -1.04 21.67
CA PHE A 50 2.90 -0.17 20.67
C PHE A 50 1.69 -0.86 20.02
N ALA A 51 1.82 -2.12 19.62
CA ALA A 51 0.71 -2.88 19.04
C ALA A 51 -0.47 -3.03 20.03
N ALA A 52 -0.19 -3.35 21.29
CA ALA A 52 -1.21 -3.48 22.33
C ALA A 52 -1.88 -2.14 22.65
N GLU A 53 -1.14 -1.04 22.65
CA GLU A 53 -1.67 0.32 22.77
C GLU A 53 -2.64 0.63 21.63
N MET A 54 -2.21 0.47 20.38
CA MET A 54 -3.05 0.77 19.22
C MET A 54 -4.28 -0.13 19.12
N ARG A 55 -4.16 -1.43 19.48
CA ARG A 55 -5.31 -2.35 19.56
C ARG A 55 -6.33 -1.87 20.60
N ARG A 56 -5.87 -1.50 21.80
CA ARG A 56 -6.77 -0.94 22.85
C ARG A 56 -7.39 0.39 22.41
N PHE A 57 -6.60 1.23 21.77
CA PHE A 57 -7.05 2.52 21.26
C PHE A 57 -8.20 2.35 20.25
N ALA A 58 -8.00 1.52 19.22
CA ALA A 58 -9.02 1.20 18.22
C ALA A 58 -10.27 0.51 18.81
N GLN A 59 -10.09 -0.35 19.82
CA GLN A 59 -11.19 -1.12 20.42
C GLN A 59 -12.05 -0.29 21.38
N HIS A 60 -11.45 0.61 22.16
CA HIS A 60 -12.11 1.18 23.34
C HIS A 60 -12.05 2.70 23.43
N ALA A 61 -10.96 3.33 22.99
CA ALA A 61 -10.72 4.75 23.26
C ALA A 61 -11.12 5.66 22.11
N PHE A 62 -10.86 5.24 20.88
CA PHE A 62 -11.08 6.05 19.69
C PHE A 62 -12.56 6.22 19.38
N LYS A 63 -13.01 7.43 18.98
CA LYS A 63 -14.43 7.75 18.73
C LYS A 63 -14.71 8.43 17.38
N GLY A 64 -13.70 8.64 16.55
CA GLY A 64 -13.83 9.24 15.23
C GLY A 64 -14.22 8.23 14.14
N SER A 65 -13.98 8.61 12.89
CA SER A 65 -14.10 7.82 11.67
C SER A 65 -12.92 6.88 11.43
N ALA A 66 -13.05 5.94 10.49
CA ALA A 66 -11.93 5.08 10.07
C ALA A 66 -10.73 5.90 9.59
N GLY A 67 -10.94 6.89 8.73
CA GLY A 67 -9.88 7.80 8.28
C GLY A 67 -9.14 8.49 9.42
N GLU A 68 -9.87 9.01 10.41
CA GLU A 68 -9.25 9.63 11.59
C GLU A 68 -8.50 8.61 12.47
N LEU A 69 -8.96 7.36 12.56
CA LEU A 69 -8.22 6.29 13.26
C LEU A 69 -6.90 5.99 12.53
N ALA A 70 -6.95 5.89 11.21
CA ALA A 70 -5.79 5.62 10.38
C ALA A 70 -4.75 6.76 10.48
N ALA A 71 -5.23 8.01 10.50
CA ALA A 71 -4.39 9.18 10.75
C ALA A 71 -3.74 9.13 12.15
N ALA A 72 -4.53 8.87 13.19
CA ALA A 72 -4.02 8.77 14.57
C ALA A 72 -2.99 7.64 14.75
N MET A 73 -3.14 6.52 14.05
CA MET A 73 -2.15 5.44 14.05
C MET A 73 -0.81 5.88 13.41
N LEU A 74 -0.87 6.66 12.33
CA LEU A 74 0.33 7.22 11.70
C LEU A 74 0.98 8.29 12.58
N GLU A 75 0.20 9.16 13.22
CA GLU A 75 0.70 10.13 14.19
C GLU A 75 1.42 9.42 15.35
N ALA A 76 0.82 8.36 15.91
CA ALA A 76 1.44 7.57 16.97
C ALA A 76 2.75 6.89 16.51
N LEU A 77 2.80 6.42 15.26
CA LEU A 77 4.04 5.90 14.67
C LEU A 77 5.12 6.99 14.59
N LEU A 78 4.79 8.19 14.09
CA LEU A 78 5.74 9.30 13.96
C LEU A 78 6.24 9.78 15.32
N LEU A 79 5.38 9.85 16.34
CA LEU A 79 5.80 10.15 17.71
C LEU A 79 6.79 9.12 18.26
N ARG A 80 6.65 7.85 17.86
CA ARG A 80 7.50 6.74 18.30
C ARG A 80 8.81 6.65 17.50
N GLN A 81 8.78 7.03 16.23
CA GLN A 81 9.90 7.02 15.29
C GLN A 81 9.97 8.37 14.56
N PRO A 82 10.43 9.43 15.24
CA PRO A 82 10.46 10.80 14.70
C PRO A 82 11.29 10.93 13.42
N GLU A 83 12.27 10.06 13.24
CA GLU A 83 13.10 9.98 12.03
C GLU A 83 12.27 9.76 10.75
N LEU A 84 11.08 9.15 10.85
CA LEU A 84 10.16 8.99 9.72
C LEU A 84 9.47 10.30 9.30
N GLU A 85 9.48 11.35 10.13
CA GLU A 85 8.95 12.65 9.73
C GLU A 85 9.78 13.28 8.60
N ALA A 86 11.09 12.97 8.56
CA ALA A 86 12.00 13.44 7.52
C ALA A 86 11.78 12.78 6.15
N LEU A 87 10.87 11.80 6.04
CA LEU A 87 10.45 11.24 4.77
C LEU A 87 9.76 12.33 3.93
N ALA A 88 10.46 12.84 2.94
CA ALA A 88 9.93 13.78 1.97
C ALA A 88 10.34 13.36 0.54
N PRO A 89 9.81 12.22 0.03
CA PRO A 89 10.06 11.81 -1.35
C PRO A 89 9.67 12.94 -2.30
N ALA A 90 10.51 13.20 -3.30
CA ALA A 90 10.15 14.11 -4.37
C ALA A 90 9.04 13.51 -5.25
N ASP A 91 8.34 14.36 -5.98
CA ASP A 91 7.45 13.93 -7.06
C ASP A 91 8.24 13.10 -8.08
N VAL A 92 7.65 11.98 -8.51
CA VAL A 92 8.29 11.01 -9.40
C VAL A 92 7.75 11.19 -10.81
N PRO A 93 8.54 11.71 -11.77
CA PRO A 93 8.11 11.82 -13.15
C PRO A 93 7.79 10.45 -13.73
N LEU A 94 6.67 10.36 -14.45
CA LEU A 94 6.22 9.14 -15.11
C LEU A 94 6.32 9.31 -16.63
N ALA A 95 6.58 8.21 -17.33
CA ALA A 95 6.29 8.15 -18.76
C ALA A 95 4.77 8.22 -18.99
N GLU A 96 4.33 8.36 -20.24
CA GLU A 96 2.91 8.51 -20.55
C GLU A 96 2.08 7.33 -19.99
N PRO A 97 1.13 7.59 -19.07
CA PRO A 97 0.19 6.59 -18.60
C PRO A 97 -0.90 6.38 -19.64
N GLU A 98 -1.48 5.19 -19.62
CA GLU A 98 -2.56 4.80 -20.51
C GLU A 98 -3.88 4.73 -19.75
N ARG A 99 -4.98 5.15 -20.38
CA ARG A 99 -6.31 4.91 -19.79
C ARG A 99 -6.74 3.48 -20.07
N ARG A 100 -6.98 2.73 -19.01
CA ARG A 100 -7.45 1.34 -19.09
C ARG A 100 -8.67 1.15 -18.22
N ARG A 101 -9.54 0.22 -18.61
CA ARG A 101 -10.68 -0.21 -17.79
C ARG A 101 -10.17 -1.18 -16.73
N VAL A 102 -10.32 -0.81 -15.46
CA VAL A 102 -10.00 -1.65 -14.31
C VAL A 102 -11.27 -2.24 -13.70
N LEU A 103 -11.13 -3.39 -13.06
CA LEU A 103 -12.19 -4.05 -12.30
C LEU A 103 -12.12 -3.63 -10.83
N VAL A 104 -13.29 -3.45 -10.21
CA VAL A 104 -13.42 -3.31 -8.76
C VAL A 104 -13.81 -4.68 -8.22
N VAL A 105 -12.91 -5.29 -7.44
CA VAL A 105 -13.14 -6.61 -6.84
C VAL A 105 -13.48 -6.43 -5.37
N ASP A 106 -14.70 -6.77 -4.99
CA ASP A 106 -15.09 -6.87 -3.59
C ASP A 106 -14.62 -8.22 -3.05
N THR A 107 -13.54 -8.18 -2.29
CA THR A 107 -12.91 -9.33 -1.65
C THR A 107 -13.77 -9.91 -0.54
N ALA A 108 -14.57 -9.08 0.15
CA ALA A 108 -15.46 -9.53 1.22
C ALA A 108 -16.67 -10.28 0.65
N ALA A 109 -17.28 -9.76 -0.41
CA ALA A 109 -18.38 -10.44 -1.11
C ALA A 109 -17.90 -11.55 -2.07
N GLY A 110 -16.62 -11.53 -2.44
CA GLY A 110 -16.04 -12.51 -3.36
C GLY A 110 -16.56 -12.38 -4.79
N ARG A 111 -16.74 -11.15 -5.29
CA ARG A 111 -17.26 -10.89 -6.64
C ARG A 111 -16.67 -9.63 -7.25
N VAL A 112 -16.71 -9.54 -8.58
CA VAL A 112 -16.45 -8.30 -9.30
C VAL A 112 -17.71 -7.42 -9.21
N GLU A 113 -17.59 -6.21 -8.68
CA GLU A 113 -18.72 -5.29 -8.53
C GLU A 113 -18.97 -4.45 -9.78
N GLY A 114 -17.93 -4.23 -10.58
CA GLY A 114 -18.00 -3.40 -11.77
C GLY A 114 -16.61 -3.05 -12.28
N GLY A 115 -16.52 -1.97 -13.04
CA GLY A 115 -15.26 -1.41 -13.47
C GLY A 115 -15.34 0.08 -13.71
N LEU A 116 -14.18 0.71 -13.76
CA LEU A 116 -13.99 2.14 -14.00
C LEU A 116 -12.77 2.33 -14.89
N GLU A 117 -12.68 3.48 -15.56
CA GLU A 117 -11.50 3.85 -16.33
C GLU A 117 -10.54 4.64 -15.45
N LEU A 118 -9.26 4.27 -15.44
CA LEU A 118 -8.20 4.97 -14.72
C LEU A 118 -6.97 5.15 -15.62
N GLU A 119 -6.16 6.16 -15.33
CA GLU A 119 -4.81 6.28 -15.89
C GLU A 119 -3.87 5.33 -15.15
N LEU A 120 -3.26 4.42 -15.89
CA LEU A 120 -2.33 3.42 -15.40
C LEU A 120 -0.94 3.69 -15.96
N PHE A 121 0.07 3.67 -15.09
CA PHE A 121 1.48 3.68 -15.44
C PHE A 121 2.06 2.28 -15.23
N GLU A 122 2.73 1.75 -16.25
CA GLU A 122 3.53 0.53 -16.17
C GLU A 122 4.93 0.84 -16.68
N GLY A 123 5.94 0.51 -15.89
CA GLY A 123 7.33 0.74 -16.24
C GLY A 123 8.21 1.08 -15.05
N ARG A 124 9.22 1.90 -15.33
CA ARG A 124 10.27 2.27 -14.39
C ARG A 124 10.39 3.79 -14.36
N ALA A 125 10.52 4.35 -13.17
CA ALA A 125 10.68 5.79 -12.96
C ALA A 125 11.82 6.05 -11.97
N GLU A 126 12.64 7.04 -12.27
CA GLU A 126 13.70 7.48 -11.36
C GLU A 126 13.07 8.27 -10.20
N VAL A 127 13.49 7.94 -8.98
CA VAL A 127 13.03 8.61 -7.77
C VAL A 127 14.18 9.47 -7.23
N PRO A 128 14.11 10.81 -7.38
CA PRO A 128 15.12 11.70 -6.84
C PRO A 128 15.17 11.59 -5.31
N ALA A 129 16.37 11.44 -4.77
CA ALA A 129 16.73 11.51 -3.34
C ALA A 129 15.60 11.15 -2.34
N LEU A 130 15.45 9.85 -2.08
CA LEU A 130 14.33 9.33 -1.30
C LEU A 130 14.52 9.42 0.23
N LEU A 131 15.72 9.11 0.74
CA LEU A 131 15.94 8.76 2.15
C LEU A 131 17.29 9.19 2.71
N GLN A 132 17.31 9.42 4.02
CA GLN A 132 18.55 9.36 4.79
C GLN A 132 19.06 7.90 4.79
N PRO A 133 20.37 7.65 4.55
CA PRO A 133 20.95 6.31 4.47
C PRO A 133 20.58 5.39 5.64
N GLU A 134 20.41 5.97 6.84
CA GLU A 134 20.12 5.30 8.09
C GLU A 134 18.74 4.61 8.10
N LEU A 135 17.78 5.14 7.35
CA LEU A 135 16.42 4.57 7.26
C LEU A 135 16.29 3.50 6.19
N GLU A 136 17.25 3.40 5.27
CA GLU A 136 17.13 2.54 4.10
C GLU A 136 16.95 1.07 4.49
N THR A 137 17.83 0.54 5.35
CA THR A 137 17.77 -0.88 5.75
C THR A 137 16.49 -1.19 6.53
N TRP A 138 16.05 -0.25 7.37
CA TRP A 138 14.85 -0.42 8.17
C TRP A 138 13.58 -0.39 7.29
N LEU A 139 13.47 0.56 6.37
CA LEU A 139 12.34 0.68 5.45
C LEU A 139 12.31 -0.48 4.44
N ALA A 140 13.46 -0.98 4.01
CA ALA A 140 13.55 -2.21 3.22
C ALA A 140 12.92 -3.39 3.95
N ALA A 141 13.25 -3.57 5.23
CA ALA A 141 12.69 -4.62 6.07
C ALA A 141 11.19 -4.42 6.27
N ALA A 142 10.76 -3.18 6.52
CA ALA A 142 9.35 -2.83 6.66
C ALA A 142 8.54 -3.13 5.39
N ALA A 143 9.05 -2.76 4.21
CA ALA A 143 8.43 -3.02 2.92
C ALA A 143 8.28 -4.54 2.66
N ARG A 144 9.34 -5.32 2.86
CA ARG A 144 9.27 -6.79 2.73
C ARG A 144 8.25 -7.39 3.69
N ARG A 145 8.19 -6.91 4.93
CA ARG A 145 7.24 -7.44 5.90
C ARG A 145 5.81 -7.06 5.59
N TYR A 146 5.58 -5.81 5.19
CA TYR A 146 4.30 -5.33 4.71
C TYR A 146 3.80 -6.18 3.54
N ARG A 147 4.65 -6.43 2.53
CA ARG A 147 4.31 -7.31 1.42
C ARG A 147 3.93 -8.70 1.91
N ALA A 148 4.72 -9.33 2.77
CA ALA A 148 4.43 -10.69 3.24
C ALA A 148 3.03 -10.81 3.87
N VAL A 149 2.58 -9.79 4.61
CA VAL A 149 1.24 -9.76 5.20
C VAL A 149 0.18 -9.46 4.13
N LEU A 150 0.37 -8.42 3.33
CA LEU A 150 -0.65 -7.96 2.38
C LEU A 150 -0.81 -8.94 1.21
N SER A 151 0.28 -9.31 0.55
CA SER A 151 0.24 -10.17 -0.64
C SER A 151 -0.36 -11.53 -0.32
N SER A 152 -0.13 -12.06 0.89
CA SER A 152 -0.74 -13.32 1.33
C SER A 152 -2.25 -13.19 1.56
N ALA A 153 -2.68 -12.09 2.20
CA ALA A 153 -4.10 -11.82 2.43
C ALA A 153 -4.84 -11.56 1.10
N GLU A 154 -4.24 -10.77 0.22
CA GLU A 154 -4.76 -10.52 -1.12
C GLU A 154 -4.81 -11.79 -1.96
N ALA A 155 -3.74 -12.59 -2.01
CA ALA A 155 -3.71 -13.82 -2.78
C ALA A 155 -4.82 -14.78 -2.38
N ALA A 156 -5.10 -14.89 -1.07
CA ALA A 156 -6.16 -15.76 -0.56
C ALA A 156 -7.56 -15.32 -1.03
N GLU A 157 -7.83 -14.01 -1.05
CA GLU A 157 -9.14 -13.49 -1.41
C GLU A 157 -9.31 -13.25 -2.92
N LEU A 158 -8.32 -12.65 -3.58
CA LEU A 158 -8.39 -12.32 -5.01
C LEU A 158 -8.33 -13.55 -5.89
N THR A 159 -7.49 -14.55 -5.58
CA THR A 159 -7.39 -15.77 -6.40
C THR A 159 -8.69 -16.59 -6.37
N ARG A 160 -9.52 -16.43 -5.33
CA ARG A 160 -10.85 -17.04 -5.25
C ARG A 160 -11.83 -16.44 -6.26
N VAL A 161 -11.69 -15.15 -6.57
CA VAL A 161 -12.57 -14.41 -7.49
C VAL A 161 -11.99 -14.37 -8.91
N LEU A 162 -10.68 -14.16 -9.01
CA LEU A 162 -9.89 -14.01 -10.23
C LEU A 162 -8.66 -14.93 -10.13
N PRO A 163 -8.79 -16.24 -10.42
CA PRO A 163 -7.68 -17.19 -10.33
C PRO A 163 -6.45 -16.77 -11.15
N GLU A 164 -6.65 -16.06 -12.24
CA GLU A 164 -5.61 -15.52 -13.11
C GLU A 164 -4.71 -14.46 -12.44
N SER A 165 -5.06 -13.98 -11.24
CA SER A 165 -4.24 -13.06 -10.44
C SER A 165 -3.08 -13.74 -9.69
N GLU A 166 -3.13 -15.07 -9.52
CA GLU A 166 -2.12 -15.86 -8.80
C GLU A 166 -0.66 -15.60 -9.23
N PRO A 167 -0.33 -15.47 -10.55
CA PRO A 167 1.04 -15.27 -10.98
C PRO A 167 1.72 -14.03 -10.39
N LEU A 168 0.97 -12.95 -10.13
CA LEU A 168 1.51 -11.75 -9.48
C LEU A 168 2.02 -12.09 -8.09
N TYR A 169 1.20 -12.77 -7.28
CA TYR A 169 1.52 -13.07 -5.89
C TYR A 169 2.68 -14.05 -5.77
N ARG A 170 2.73 -15.06 -6.63
CA ARG A 170 3.89 -15.96 -6.73
C ARG A 170 5.17 -15.21 -7.12
N ALA A 171 5.09 -14.25 -8.05
CA ALA A 171 6.24 -13.42 -8.41
C ALA A 171 6.71 -12.55 -7.25
N LEU A 172 5.79 -11.97 -6.45
CA LEU A 172 6.15 -11.21 -5.25
C LEU A 172 6.84 -12.08 -4.20
N GLU A 173 6.38 -13.31 -4.00
CA GLU A 173 6.97 -14.29 -3.07
C GLU A 173 8.36 -14.73 -3.51
N ALA A 174 8.55 -15.05 -4.79
CA ALA A 174 9.83 -15.49 -5.34
C ALA A 174 10.97 -14.48 -5.14
N ARG A 175 10.65 -13.18 -5.01
CA ARG A 175 11.60 -12.07 -4.85
C ARG A 175 11.97 -11.77 -3.39
N GLU A 176 11.45 -12.50 -2.41
CA GLU A 176 11.66 -12.21 -0.98
C GLU A 176 13.12 -12.11 -0.54
N GLY A 177 13.98 -12.94 -1.12
CA GLY A 177 15.40 -13.00 -0.81
C GLY A 177 16.24 -11.91 -1.50
N GLU A 178 15.67 -11.13 -2.41
CA GLU A 178 16.40 -10.05 -3.10
C GLU A 178 16.64 -8.88 -2.13
N GLY A 179 17.91 -8.60 -1.79
CA GLY A 179 18.25 -7.51 -0.87
C GLY A 179 17.80 -6.12 -1.33
N THR A 180 17.59 -5.96 -2.64
CA THR A 180 17.12 -4.72 -3.28
C THR A 180 15.60 -4.65 -3.45
N PHE A 181 14.85 -5.63 -2.98
CA PHE A 181 13.39 -5.70 -3.16
C PHE A 181 12.65 -5.02 -2.02
N TRP A 182 12.10 -3.83 -2.29
CA TRP A 182 11.26 -3.09 -1.34
C TRP A 182 9.86 -2.94 -1.93
N PRO A 183 9.04 -4.00 -1.80
CA PRO A 183 7.68 -4.00 -2.31
C PRO A 183 6.78 -3.07 -1.49
N LEU A 184 6.09 -2.16 -2.17
CA LEU A 184 5.15 -1.21 -1.58
C LEU A 184 3.83 -1.24 -2.35
N ARG A 185 2.78 -0.69 -1.73
CA ARG A 185 1.53 -0.36 -2.41
C ARG A 185 1.38 1.15 -2.50
N ALA A 186 1.42 1.68 -3.70
CA ALA A 186 1.36 3.11 -4.00
C ALA A 186 0.24 3.43 -5.01
N GLY A 187 -0.15 4.70 -5.08
CA GLY A 187 -1.23 5.16 -5.95
C GLY A 187 -2.61 4.66 -5.54
N TYR A 188 -3.57 4.80 -6.44
CA TYR A 188 -4.98 4.49 -6.23
C TYR A 188 -5.28 3.00 -6.49
N TRP A 189 -4.87 2.12 -5.59
CA TRP A 189 -5.06 0.67 -5.74
C TRP A 189 -6.33 0.12 -5.07
N THR A 190 -6.99 0.94 -4.27
CA THR A 190 -8.25 0.66 -3.58
C THR A 190 -9.06 1.96 -3.47
N PRO A 191 -10.40 1.90 -3.56
CA PRO A 191 -11.25 3.06 -3.29
C PRO A 191 -11.39 3.38 -1.79
N GLU A 192 -10.92 2.52 -0.88
CA GLU A 192 -10.91 2.81 0.55
C GLU A 192 -9.83 3.86 0.89
N PRO A 193 -10.19 5.01 1.50
CA PRO A 193 -9.22 6.08 1.79
C PRO A 193 -8.17 5.68 2.81
N GLU A 194 -8.47 4.72 3.69
CA GLU A 194 -7.51 4.21 4.67
C GLU A 194 -6.44 3.34 4.03
N GLY A 195 -6.67 2.83 2.81
CA GLY A 195 -5.73 1.97 2.09
C GLY A 195 -5.28 0.77 2.94
N GLY A 196 -3.99 0.46 2.90
CA GLY A 196 -3.40 -0.66 3.65
C GLY A 196 -3.13 -0.38 5.14
N ARG A 197 -3.52 0.78 5.69
CA ARG A 197 -3.10 1.20 7.05
C ARG A 197 -3.61 0.28 8.15
N PHE A 198 -4.80 -0.31 7.98
CA PHE A 198 -5.36 -1.25 8.96
C PHE A 198 -4.80 -2.67 8.86
N LEU A 199 -3.96 -2.97 7.87
CA LEU A 199 -3.33 -4.27 7.74
C LEU A 199 -2.48 -4.64 8.98
N ALA A 200 -1.96 -3.64 9.69
CA ALA A 200 -1.29 -3.81 10.98
C ALA A 200 -2.15 -4.57 12.02
N PHE A 201 -3.48 -4.55 11.87
CA PHE A 201 -4.42 -5.29 12.71
C PHE A 201 -4.75 -6.70 12.21
N ALA A 202 -4.24 -7.16 11.07
CA ALA A 202 -4.64 -8.42 10.44
C ALA A 202 -4.47 -9.66 11.34
N ARG A 203 -3.55 -9.62 12.31
CA ARG A 203 -3.32 -10.71 13.27
C ARG A 203 -4.10 -10.58 14.59
N SER A 204 -4.98 -9.59 14.72
CA SER A 204 -5.77 -9.36 15.93
C SER A 204 -7.27 -9.49 15.63
N ALA A 205 -7.83 -10.68 15.89
CA ALA A 205 -9.26 -10.93 15.71
C ALA A 205 -10.15 -9.97 16.53
N ALA A 206 -9.65 -9.46 17.66
CA ALA A 206 -10.37 -8.45 18.44
C ALA A 206 -10.37 -7.07 17.77
N ALA A 207 -9.25 -6.65 17.17
CA ALA A 207 -9.18 -5.41 16.42
C ALA A 207 -9.99 -5.50 15.12
N ASP A 208 -9.90 -6.61 14.39
CA ASP A 208 -10.72 -6.87 13.19
C ASP A 208 -12.23 -6.73 13.49
N ARG A 209 -12.72 -7.41 14.53
CA ARG A 209 -14.12 -7.26 14.98
C ARG A 209 -14.48 -5.83 15.38
N ALA A 210 -13.54 -5.08 15.97
CA ALA A 210 -13.79 -3.69 16.30
C ALA A 210 -13.87 -2.82 15.06
N LEU A 211 -12.98 -3.02 14.08
CA LEU A 211 -13.01 -2.31 12.80
C LEU A 211 -14.35 -2.53 12.08
N GLU A 212 -14.77 -3.78 11.98
CA GLU A 212 -16.00 -4.16 11.28
C GLU A 212 -17.24 -3.58 11.98
N ARG A 213 -17.33 -3.75 13.30
CA ARG A 213 -18.50 -3.29 14.06
C ARG A 213 -18.62 -1.78 14.13
N ARG A 214 -17.50 -1.07 14.25
CA ARG A 214 -17.48 0.37 14.57
C ARG A 214 -17.35 1.23 13.33
N PHE A 215 -16.57 0.80 12.35
CA PHE A 215 -16.26 1.60 11.17
C PHE A 215 -16.65 0.93 9.85
N ARG A 216 -17.25 -0.27 9.88
CA ARG A 216 -17.64 -1.02 8.67
C ARG A 216 -16.46 -1.28 7.73
N THR A 217 -15.28 -1.44 8.30
CA THR A 217 -14.02 -1.67 7.59
C THR A 217 -13.31 -2.89 8.15
N ARG A 218 -12.30 -3.39 7.43
CA ARG A 218 -11.51 -4.57 7.78
C ARG A 218 -10.02 -4.28 7.67
N PRO A 219 -9.14 -5.10 8.25
CA PRO A 219 -7.70 -4.95 8.10
C PRO A 219 -7.23 -4.97 6.63
N LEU A 220 -7.79 -5.86 5.82
CA LEU A 220 -7.63 -5.86 4.37
C LEU A 220 -8.70 -4.94 3.74
N PRO A 221 -8.35 -4.05 2.80
CA PRO A 221 -9.34 -3.27 2.07
C PRO A 221 -10.40 -4.17 1.43
N GLN A 222 -11.66 -3.79 1.56
CA GLN A 222 -12.78 -4.59 1.04
C GLN A 222 -12.72 -4.65 -0.48
N ARG A 223 -12.34 -3.54 -1.13
CA ARG A 223 -12.27 -3.43 -2.58
C ARG A 223 -10.83 -3.28 -3.03
N ILE A 224 -10.43 -4.11 -3.99
CA ILE A 224 -9.12 -4.03 -4.64
C ILE A 224 -9.34 -3.80 -6.12
N LEU A 225 -8.56 -2.87 -6.69
CA LEU A 225 -8.57 -2.63 -8.11
C LEU A 225 -7.66 -3.60 -8.85
N TYR A 226 -8.16 -4.08 -9.98
CA TYR A 226 -7.51 -5.11 -10.77
C TYR A 226 -7.50 -4.72 -12.25
N ASP A 227 -6.34 -4.81 -12.89
CA ASP A 227 -6.21 -4.64 -14.33
C ASP A 227 -6.38 -6.00 -15.04
N PRO A 228 -7.48 -6.19 -15.81
CA PRO A 228 -7.70 -7.42 -16.56
C PRO A 228 -6.73 -7.62 -17.72
N GLU A 229 -6.09 -6.58 -18.24
CA GLU A 229 -5.14 -6.69 -19.35
C GLU A 229 -3.81 -7.29 -18.88
N THR A 230 -3.24 -6.77 -17.80
CA THR A 230 -2.00 -7.30 -17.21
C THR A 230 -2.23 -8.45 -16.23
N ARG A 231 -3.48 -8.71 -15.86
CA ARG A 231 -3.94 -9.70 -14.88
C ARG A 231 -3.38 -9.48 -13.48
N ARG A 232 -3.22 -8.22 -13.07
CA ARG A 232 -2.55 -7.83 -11.82
C ARG A 232 -3.43 -6.88 -11.00
N SER A 233 -3.36 -6.99 -9.67
CA SER A 233 -3.89 -5.93 -8.81
C SER A 233 -2.98 -4.69 -8.88
N LEU A 234 -3.58 -3.50 -8.79
CA LEU A 234 -2.92 -2.23 -9.09
C LEU A 234 -1.96 -1.78 -7.99
N GLY A 235 -0.98 -0.92 -8.29
CA GLY A 235 -0.20 -0.19 -7.30
C GLY A 235 0.90 -0.97 -6.58
N TRP A 236 1.13 -2.25 -6.92
CA TRP A 236 2.33 -2.95 -6.45
C TRP A 236 3.57 -2.36 -7.13
N VAL A 237 4.50 -1.83 -6.35
CA VAL A 237 5.76 -1.26 -6.85
C VAL A 237 6.95 -1.81 -6.08
N ASN A 238 8.11 -1.90 -6.72
CA ASN A 238 9.38 -2.17 -6.09
C ASN A 238 10.22 -0.89 -6.07
N LEU A 239 10.52 -0.39 -4.89
CA LEU A 239 11.40 0.75 -4.70
C LEU A 239 12.82 0.25 -4.42
N ARG A 240 13.73 0.40 -5.38
CA ARG A 240 15.08 -0.15 -5.23
C ARG A 240 16.16 0.88 -5.46
N LYS A 241 17.28 0.71 -4.75
CA LYS A 241 18.48 1.51 -4.98
C LYS A 241 19.29 0.89 -6.13
N GLU A 242 19.54 1.68 -7.16
CA GLU A 242 20.53 1.36 -8.19
C GLU A 242 21.86 2.04 -7.83
N GLY A 243 22.93 1.26 -7.98
CA GLY A 243 24.31 1.66 -7.71
C GLY A 243 24.84 2.64 -8.75
#